data_AF-A0A1V6QAI9-F1
#
_entry.id   AF-A0A1V6QAI9-F1
#
_cell.length_a   1.000
_cell.length_b   1.000
_cell.length_c   1.000
_cell.angle_alpha   90.00
_cell.angle_beta   90.00
_cell.angle_gamma   90.00
#
_symmetry.space_group_name_H-M   'P 1'
#
loop_
_entity.id
_entity.type
_entity.pdbx_description
1 polymer ?
#
loop_
_entity_poly.entity_id
_entity_poly.type
_entity_poly.pdbx_seq_one_letter_code
_entity_poly.pdbx_strand_id
1 'polypeptide(L)'
;MTRTVGKMWEKYCLRPTQGPVSTTIPVFVYGTAWKKERSADLVYNAIKAGFRAVDTAAQPRHYQEHLVGDGIRRAIADGIVGRADLYVQTKYSPVSAQDLANMPYDPSATVTDQVHASIKSSLHNLRSNIDPDSVDESYIDTVIIHSPLSTLAQTLEAWHALETYVPRHIRNLGISNCTLSILRELCTSSQTTVKPSVVQNRFYEDTLFDVPLRAFCRENQIIYQSFWTLTANPDLVRSEPVQQLAHHVNITPAAAFYTLVMGLKDVAVLNGTKDESRMKEDLSAPKQVENFTLKQPELWQQILTDFRACVITWQYEVLILVTTADSVNASTEPGQLGLAAEYYGGLPTLVPSRYNTWHINSNSFTAQWALSAAASRLNLDVGQFTRPIERHLPSIDQLLVLDLPPVVDFGNLLSASVLIH
;
A
#
# COMPACT_ATOMS: atom_id res chain seq x y z
N MET A 1 -9.20 -10.05 -21.71
CA MET A 1 -9.75 -8.73 -22.06
C MET A 1 -8.86 -7.66 -21.43
N THR A 2 -8.00 -7.06 -22.24
CA THR A 2 -7.19 -5.90 -21.87
C THR A 2 -8.13 -4.76 -21.43
N ARG A 3 -7.93 -4.20 -20.24
CA ARG A 3 -8.67 -3.00 -19.78
C ARG A 3 -8.66 -1.98 -20.92
N THR A 4 -9.83 -1.46 -21.30
CA THR A 4 -9.90 -0.19 -22.01
C THR A 4 -9.25 0.81 -21.08
N VAL A 5 -8.01 1.18 -21.40
CA VAL A 5 -7.18 2.07 -20.60
C VAL A 5 -7.91 3.42 -20.60
N GLY A 6 -8.71 3.69 -19.57
CA GLY A 6 -8.88 5.07 -19.13
C GLY A 6 -7.47 5.63 -19.04
N LYS A 7 -7.21 6.75 -19.72
CA LYS A 7 -5.86 7.31 -19.86
C LYS A 7 -5.18 7.23 -18.50
N MET A 8 -4.03 6.57 -18.44
CA MET A 8 -3.31 6.17 -17.22
C MET A 8 -3.18 7.29 -16.17
N TRP A 9 -3.30 8.53 -16.63
CA TRP A 9 -3.12 9.79 -15.91
C TRP A 9 -4.41 10.50 -15.50
N GLU A 10 -5.59 9.99 -15.86
CA GLU A 10 -6.89 10.62 -15.54
C GLU A 10 -7.67 9.82 -14.50
N LYS A 11 -7.96 8.54 -14.79
CA LYS A 11 -8.81 7.69 -13.94
C LYS A 11 -8.63 6.20 -14.23
N TYR A 12 -8.95 5.37 -13.25
CA TYR A 12 -8.96 3.91 -13.36
C TYR A 12 -10.39 3.37 -13.31
N CYS A 13 -10.69 2.34 -14.10
CA CYS A 13 -11.95 1.60 -13.98
C CYS A 13 -11.84 0.62 -12.82
N LEU A 14 -12.74 0.72 -11.84
CA LEU A 14 -12.83 -0.27 -10.77
C LEU A 14 -13.33 -1.61 -11.32
N ARG A 15 -12.95 -2.71 -10.66
CA ARG A 15 -13.53 -4.01 -10.96
C ARG A 15 -15.04 -3.97 -10.71
N PRO A 16 -15.86 -4.68 -11.49
CA PRO A 16 -17.27 -4.85 -11.17
C PRO A 16 -17.42 -5.63 -9.86
N THR A 17 -18.24 -5.11 -8.95
CA THR A 17 -18.61 -5.76 -7.67
C THR A 17 -19.85 -6.61 -7.82
N GLN A 18 -20.94 -6.03 -8.35
CA GLN A 18 -22.19 -6.66 -8.81
C GLN A 18 -23.06 -5.56 -9.46
N GLY A 19 -23.63 -5.79 -10.64
CA GLY A 19 -24.51 -4.82 -11.34
C GLY A 19 -23.89 -4.12 -12.56
N PRO A 20 -24.69 -3.34 -13.33
CA PRO A 20 -24.29 -2.81 -14.64
C PRO A 20 -23.44 -1.54 -14.58
N VAL A 21 -23.30 -0.91 -13.42
CA VAL A 21 -22.66 0.41 -13.29
C VAL A 21 -21.15 0.27 -13.20
N SER A 22 -20.46 0.62 -14.27
CA SER A 22 -19.01 0.78 -14.26
C SER A 22 -18.63 2.02 -13.43
N THR A 23 -17.88 1.83 -12.35
CA THR A 23 -17.35 2.93 -11.53
C THR A 23 -15.91 3.24 -11.94
N THR A 24 -15.59 4.53 -12.08
CA THR A 24 -14.20 4.98 -12.28
C THR A 24 -13.72 5.81 -11.10
N ILE A 25 -12.48 5.63 -10.70
CA ILE A 25 -11.80 6.43 -9.68
C ILE A 25 -10.74 7.33 -10.34
N PRO A 26 -10.80 8.66 -10.16
CA PRO A 26 -9.72 9.58 -10.55
C PRO A 26 -8.37 9.20 -9.93
N VAL A 27 -7.27 9.51 -10.63
CA VAL A 27 -5.90 9.24 -10.11
C VAL A 27 -5.59 10.00 -8.82
N PHE A 28 -6.26 11.13 -8.58
CA PHE A 28 -6.20 11.87 -7.33
C PHE A 28 -7.52 11.79 -6.57
N VAL A 29 -7.42 11.48 -5.29
CA VAL A 29 -8.55 11.46 -4.35
C VAL A 29 -8.31 12.51 -3.28
N TYR A 30 -9.24 13.45 -3.11
CA TYR A 30 -9.09 14.52 -2.12
C TYR A 30 -9.31 13.97 -0.70
N GLY A 31 -8.23 13.84 0.07
CA GLY A 31 -8.28 13.31 1.44
C GLY A 31 -8.72 14.38 2.44
N THR A 32 -9.68 14.06 3.30
CA THR A 32 -10.31 15.03 4.23
C THR A 32 -9.87 14.96 5.69
N ALA A 33 -8.96 14.03 6.03
CA ALA A 33 -8.42 13.90 7.38
C ALA A 33 -7.77 15.21 7.88
N TRP A 34 -7.90 15.49 9.17
CA TRP A 34 -7.24 16.61 9.88
C TRP A 34 -7.59 18.00 9.33
N LYS A 35 -8.75 18.15 8.69
CA LYS A 35 -9.27 19.45 8.21
C LYS A 35 -10.16 20.16 9.22
N LYS A 36 -10.73 19.42 10.18
CA LYS A 36 -11.59 19.95 11.25
C LYS A 36 -12.70 20.83 10.66
N GLU A 37 -12.90 22.02 11.19
CA GLU A 37 -14.08 22.83 10.91
C GLU A 37 -13.97 23.52 9.55
N ARG A 38 -12.78 23.49 8.94
CA ARG A 38 -12.54 23.95 7.57
C ARG A 38 -12.92 22.92 6.51
N SER A 39 -13.42 21.74 6.90
CA SER A 39 -13.67 20.63 5.97
C SER A 39 -14.63 21.01 4.84
N ALA A 40 -15.74 21.70 5.13
CA ALA A 40 -16.71 22.12 4.12
C ALA A 40 -16.09 23.03 3.06
N ASP A 41 -15.38 24.07 3.49
CA ASP A 41 -14.74 25.03 2.59
C ASP A 41 -13.64 24.39 1.75
N LEU A 42 -12.81 23.56 2.38
CA LEU A 42 -11.71 22.88 1.71
C LEU A 42 -12.21 21.87 0.67
N VAL A 43 -13.28 21.12 0.96
CA VAL A 43 -13.90 20.20 0.00
C VAL A 43 -14.51 20.95 -1.17
N TYR A 44 -15.26 22.02 -0.92
CA TYR A 44 -15.83 22.85 -1.96
C TYR A 44 -14.73 23.45 -2.86
N ASN A 45 -13.67 24.01 -2.27
CA ASN A 45 -12.55 24.59 -3.03
C ASN A 45 -11.81 23.52 -3.85
N ALA A 46 -11.65 22.31 -3.31
CA ALA A 46 -11.06 21.19 -4.05
C ALA A 46 -11.92 20.80 -5.27
N ILE A 47 -13.24 20.67 -5.10
CA ILE A 47 -14.16 20.36 -6.20
C ILE A 47 -14.12 21.46 -7.27
N LYS A 48 -14.15 22.73 -6.84
CA LYS A 48 -14.01 23.91 -7.70
C LYS A 48 -12.68 23.94 -8.44
N ALA A 49 -11.60 23.50 -7.82
CA ALA A 49 -10.28 23.40 -8.46
C ALA A 49 -10.18 22.27 -9.49
N GLY A 50 -11.08 21.27 -9.43
CA GLY A 50 -11.17 20.18 -10.40
C GLY A 50 -11.11 18.78 -9.81
N PHE A 51 -11.01 18.62 -8.48
CA PHE A 51 -11.10 17.28 -7.88
C PHE A 51 -12.48 16.67 -8.17
N ARG A 52 -12.49 15.38 -8.51
CA ARG A 52 -13.71 14.59 -8.76
C ARG A 52 -13.80 13.35 -7.89
N ALA A 53 -12.90 13.22 -6.91
CA ALA A 53 -12.96 12.19 -5.89
C ALA A 53 -12.69 12.78 -4.52
N VAL A 54 -13.47 12.37 -3.52
CA VAL A 54 -13.36 12.81 -2.13
C VAL A 54 -13.33 11.59 -1.22
N ASP A 55 -12.32 11.54 -0.35
CA ASP A 55 -12.15 10.51 0.67
C ASP A 55 -12.36 11.10 2.07
N THR A 56 -13.26 10.49 2.83
CA THR A 56 -13.58 10.82 4.22
C THR A 56 -13.69 9.56 5.07
N ALA A 57 -14.18 9.66 6.31
CA ALA A 57 -14.50 8.51 7.14
C ALA A 57 -15.59 8.86 8.16
N ALA A 58 -16.39 7.88 8.55
CA ALA A 58 -17.26 7.94 9.72
C ALA A 58 -16.42 7.73 11.01
N GLN A 59 -15.39 8.56 11.17
CA GLN A 59 -14.44 8.55 12.28
C GLN A 59 -14.20 9.98 12.80
N PRO A 60 -15.03 10.45 13.74
CA PRO A 60 -14.97 11.84 14.22
C PRO A 60 -13.64 12.26 14.86
N ARG A 61 -12.78 11.30 15.21
CA ARG A 61 -11.41 11.55 15.69
C ARG A 61 -10.59 12.40 14.70
N HIS A 62 -10.70 12.15 13.39
CA HIS A 62 -9.88 12.84 12.37
C HIS A 62 -10.70 13.48 11.25
N TYR A 63 -11.98 13.15 11.14
CA TYR A 63 -12.83 13.52 10.02
C TYR A 63 -14.11 14.21 10.51
N GLN A 64 -14.60 15.18 9.72
CA GLN A 64 -15.90 15.81 9.94
C GLN A 64 -16.79 15.50 8.74
N GLU A 65 -17.32 14.27 8.68
CA GLU A 65 -18.03 13.75 7.51
C GLU A 65 -19.26 14.60 7.12
N HIS A 66 -19.99 15.13 8.10
CA HIS A 66 -21.12 16.03 7.86
C HIS A 66 -20.69 17.30 7.08
N LEU A 67 -19.56 17.91 7.46
CA LEU A 67 -18.99 19.08 6.76
C LEU A 67 -18.48 18.71 5.36
N VAL A 68 -17.99 17.49 5.16
CA VAL A 68 -17.65 17.01 3.81
C VAL A 68 -18.89 16.97 2.92
N GLY A 69 -20.01 16.46 3.47
CA GLY A 69 -21.32 16.52 2.82
C GLY A 69 -21.76 17.95 2.49
N ASP A 70 -21.58 18.90 3.41
CA ASP A 70 -21.92 20.31 3.17
C ASP A 70 -21.11 20.91 2.02
N GLY A 71 -19.81 20.64 1.97
CA GLY A 71 -18.94 21.09 0.87
C GLY A 71 -19.35 20.52 -0.48
N ILE A 72 -19.73 19.23 -0.53
CA ILE A 72 -20.25 18.56 -1.74
C ILE A 72 -21.58 19.18 -2.16
N ARG A 73 -22.54 19.28 -1.25
CA ARG A 73 -23.87 19.87 -1.52
C ARG A 73 -23.76 21.30 -2.03
N ARG A 74 -22.87 22.10 -1.44
CA ARG A 74 -22.60 23.48 -1.90
C ARG A 74 -22.08 23.50 -3.35
N ALA A 75 -21.14 22.62 -3.70
CA ALA A 75 -20.61 22.55 -5.06
C ALA A 75 -21.69 22.10 -6.08
N ILE A 76 -22.60 21.22 -5.66
CA ILE A 76 -23.75 20.79 -6.48
C ILE A 76 -24.75 21.93 -6.65
N ALA A 77 -25.12 22.61 -5.57
CA ALA A 77 -26.05 23.74 -5.58
C ALA A 77 -25.56 24.90 -6.47
N ASP A 78 -24.24 25.16 -6.47
CA ASP A 78 -23.60 26.16 -7.33
C ASP A 78 -23.45 25.70 -8.80
N GLY A 79 -23.89 24.49 -9.15
CA GLY A 79 -23.83 23.95 -10.51
C GLY A 79 -22.41 23.60 -10.99
N ILE A 80 -21.44 23.46 -10.08
CA ILE A 80 -20.04 23.14 -10.42
C ILE A 80 -19.92 21.68 -10.89
N VAL A 81 -20.69 20.78 -10.27
CA VAL A 81 -20.74 19.33 -10.55
C VAL A 81 -22.13 18.78 -10.23
N GLY A 82 -22.52 17.68 -10.87
CA GLY A 82 -23.59 16.80 -10.38
C GLY A 82 -23.06 15.72 -9.44
N ARG A 83 -23.95 15.05 -8.68
CA ARG A 83 -23.55 13.90 -7.82
C ARG A 83 -22.88 12.78 -8.61
N ALA A 84 -23.32 12.55 -9.85
CA ALA A 84 -22.77 11.52 -10.73
C ALA A 84 -21.34 11.82 -11.22
N ASP A 85 -20.89 13.07 -11.15
CA ASP A 85 -19.53 13.47 -11.53
C ASP A 85 -18.50 13.22 -10.42
N LEU A 86 -18.97 12.89 -9.22
CA LEU A 86 -18.14 12.69 -8.04
C LEU A 86 -18.03 11.21 -7.69
N TYR A 87 -16.81 10.80 -7.35
CA TYR A 87 -16.51 9.58 -6.62
C TYR A 87 -16.40 9.91 -5.13
N VAL A 88 -17.34 9.43 -4.31
CA VAL A 88 -17.32 9.67 -2.86
C VAL A 88 -16.99 8.37 -2.13
N GLN A 89 -15.94 8.42 -1.30
CA GLN A 89 -15.47 7.31 -0.49
C GLN A 89 -15.50 7.66 0.99
N THR A 90 -16.03 6.75 1.81
CA THR A 90 -15.97 6.84 3.28
C THR A 90 -15.48 5.52 3.89
N LYS A 91 -15.37 5.48 5.22
CA LYS A 91 -14.82 4.33 5.95
C LYS A 91 -15.65 3.98 7.18
N TYR A 92 -15.90 2.68 7.35
CA TYR A 92 -16.25 2.12 8.64
C TYR A 92 -14.97 1.94 9.46
N SER A 93 -14.94 2.45 10.69
CA SER A 93 -13.78 2.32 11.59
C SER A 93 -14.19 1.49 12.79
N PRO A 94 -13.36 0.57 13.31
CA PRO A 94 -13.68 -0.16 14.54
C PRO A 94 -13.61 0.75 15.77
N VAL A 95 -14.27 0.34 16.87
CA VAL A 95 -14.28 1.07 18.17
C VAL A 95 -12.88 1.53 18.61
N SER A 96 -11.86 0.67 18.46
CA SER A 96 -10.47 0.99 18.85
C SER A 96 -9.88 2.19 18.12
N ALA A 97 -10.39 2.50 16.93
CA ALA A 97 -9.97 3.63 16.10
C ALA A 97 -10.88 4.87 16.27
N GLN A 98 -11.97 4.79 17.03
CA GLN A 98 -12.96 5.86 17.16
C GLN A 98 -12.64 6.87 18.28
N ASP A 99 -13.31 8.02 18.22
CA ASP A 99 -13.51 8.86 19.40
C ASP A 99 -14.64 8.25 20.25
N LEU A 100 -14.32 7.81 21.48
CA LEU A 100 -15.28 7.14 22.35
C LEU A 100 -16.50 8.00 22.72
N ALA A 101 -16.35 9.33 22.69
CA ALA A 101 -17.42 10.25 23.06
C ALA A 101 -18.32 10.65 21.88
N ASN A 102 -17.92 10.35 20.64
CA ASN A 102 -18.56 10.92 19.44
C ASN A 102 -18.55 9.94 18.26
N MET A 103 -18.57 8.63 18.48
CA MET A 103 -18.65 7.65 17.39
C MET A 103 -20.10 7.46 16.90
N PRO A 104 -20.34 6.99 15.67
CA PRO A 104 -21.67 6.94 15.07
C PRO A 104 -22.55 5.77 15.52
N TYR A 105 -22.14 5.02 16.55
CA TYR A 105 -22.81 3.81 17.03
C TYR A 105 -22.47 3.51 18.48
N ASP A 106 -23.20 2.58 19.10
CA ASP A 106 -22.92 2.08 20.44
C ASP A 106 -21.69 1.16 20.42
N PRO A 107 -20.63 1.43 21.22
CA PRO A 107 -19.43 0.59 21.25
C PRO A 107 -19.67 -0.83 21.77
N SER A 108 -20.79 -1.07 22.47
CA SER A 108 -21.18 -2.39 22.98
C SER A 108 -22.00 -3.22 21.99
N ALA A 109 -22.46 -2.61 20.89
CA ALA A 109 -23.22 -3.31 19.85
C ALA A 109 -22.36 -4.35 19.12
N THR A 110 -22.99 -5.30 18.44
CA THR A 110 -22.29 -6.27 17.60
C THR A 110 -21.54 -5.58 16.45
N VAL A 111 -20.51 -6.21 15.88
CA VAL A 111 -19.78 -5.62 14.74
C VAL A 111 -20.73 -5.34 13.58
N THR A 112 -21.65 -6.26 13.32
CA THR A 112 -22.72 -6.10 12.33
C THR A 112 -23.56 -4.83 12.58
N ASP A 113 -24.05 -4.64 13.81
CA ASP A 113 -24.87 -3.46 14.16
C ASP A 113 -24.07 -2.15 14.10
N GLN A 114 -22.79 -2.18 14.50
CA GLN A 114 -21.88 -1.04 14.38
C GLN A 114 -21.71 -0.62 12.91
N VAL A 115 -21.54 -1.58 12.00
CA VAL A 115 -21.48 -1.32 10.56
C VAL A 115 -22.77 -0.69 10.08
N HIS A 116 -23.94 -1.28 10.38
CA HIS A 116 -25.23 -0.74 9.94
C HIS A 116 -25.46 0.70 10.40
N ALA A 117 -25.18 0.99 11.67
CA ALA A 117 -25.30 2.34 12.22
C ALA A 117 -24.29 3.32 11.59
N SER A 118 -23.05 2.90 11.37
CA SER A 118 -22.02 3.70 10.69
C SER A 118 -22.41 4.04 9.24
N ILE A 119 -22.96 3.08 8.48
CA ILE A 119 -23.41 3.30 7.10
C ILE A 119 -24.63 4.21 7.06
N LYS A 120 -25.59 4.03 7.97
CA LYS A 120 -26.75 4.93 8.08
C LYS A 120 -26.32 6.38 8.33
N SER A 121 -25.38 6.58 9.27
CA SER A 121 -24.79 7.90 9.51
C SER A 121 -24.09 8.46 8.27
N SER A 122 -23.31 7.64 7.57
CA SER A 122 -22.57 8.07 6.37
C SER A 122 -23.49 8.47 5.21
N LEU A 123 -24.53 7.67 4.94
CA LEU A 123 -25.54 7.96 3.91
C LEU A 123 -26.28 9.26 4.24
N HIS A 124 -26.62 9.48 5.52
CA HIS A 124 -27.20 10.74 5.95
C HIS A 124 -26.23 11.90 5.72
N ASN A 125 -24.99 11.83 6.22
CA ASN A 125 -24.03 12.93 6.14
C ASN A 125 -23.67 13.31 4.69
N LEU A 126 -23.47 12.30 3.83
CA LEU A 126 -22.96 12.45 2.46
C LEU A 126 -24.05 12.52 1.39
N ARG A 127 -25.32 12.59 1.79
CA ARG A 127 -26.44 12.80 0.86
C ARG A 127 -26.22 14.02 -0.02
N SER A 128 -26.59 13.89 -1.29
CA SER A 128 -26.37 14.94 -2.29
C SER A 128 -27.43 16.04 -2.29
N ASN A 129 -28.62 15.76 -1.73
CA ASN A 129 -29.69 16.72 -1.56
C ASN A 129 -29.72 17.21 -0.10
N ILE A 130 -30.09 18.47 0.12
CA ILE A 130 -30.20 19.04 1.47
C ILE A 130 -31.32 18.40 2.28
N ASP A 131 -32.39 17.97 1.59
CA ASP A 131 -33.54 17.28 2.18
C ASP A 131 -33.11 16.02 2.95
N PRO A 132 -33.34 15.94 4.27
CA PRO A 132 -33.04 14.76 5.06
C PRO A 132 -33.73 13.47 4.56
N ASP A 133 -34.90 13.60 3.94
CA ASP A 133 -35.69 12.46 3.48
C ASP A 133 -35.12 11.84 2.17
N SER A 134 -34.16 12.51 1.53
CA SER A 134 -33.47 12.00 0.33
C SER A 134 -32.45 10.88 0.61
N VAL A 135 -32.34 10.41 1.85
CA VAL A 135 -31.32 9.42 2.24
C VAL A 135 -31.50 8.10 1.48
N ASP A 136 -32.74 7.72 1.18
CA ASP A 136 -33.07 6.46 0.49
C ASP A 136 -32.63 6.45 -0.99
N GLU A 137 -32.47 7.64 -1.58
CA GLU A 137 -31.96 7.85 -2.94
C GLU A 137 -30.43 8.04 -2.98
N SER A 138 -29.81 8.17 -1.80
CA SER A 138 -28.38 8.43 -1.69
C SER A 138 -27.56 7.15 -1.87
N TYR A 139 -26.37 7.32 -2.45
CA TYR A 139 -25.40 6.26 -2.62
C TYR A 139 -23.98 6.76 -2.33
N ILE A 140 -23.11 5.83 -1.95
CA ILE A 140 -21.68 6.02 -1.75
C ILE A 140 -20.96 5.18 -2.82
N ASP A 141 -19.94 5.75 -3.46
CA ASP A 141 -19.22 5.04 -4.52
C ASP A 141 -18.37 3.91 -3.94
N THR A 142 -17.72 4.16 -2.80
CA THR A 142 -16.95 3.12 -2.11
C THR A 142 -17.00 3.27 -0.60
N VAL A 143 -17.23 2.16 0.10
CA VAL A 143 -16.96 2.09 1.53
C VAL A 143 -15.79 1.16 1.77
N ILE A 144 -14.85 1.61 2.61
CA ILE A 144 -13.73 0.77 3.02
C ILE A 144 -13.78 0.48 4.51
N ILE A 145 -13.33 -0.71 4.91
CA ILE A 145 -12.98 -0.95 6.32
C ILE A 145 -11.68 -0.17 6.60
N HIS A 146 -11.69 0.75 7.56
CA HIS A 146 -10.59 1.69 7.80
C HIS A 146 -9.30 1.00 8.27
N SER A 147 -9.44 -0.08 9.05
CA SER A 147 -8.37 -0.99 9.44
C SER A 147 -8.99 -2.36 9.72
N PRO A 148 -8.26 -3.47 9.51
CA PRO A 148 -8.71 -4.77 9.99
C PRO A 148 -9.15 -4.69 11.47
N LEU A 149 -10.20 -5.45 11.80
CA LEU A 149 -10.68 -5.55 13.17
C LEU A 149 -9.74 -6.42 14.00
N SER A 150 -10.02 -6.56 15.30
CA SER A 150 -9.11 -7.26 16.23
C SER A 150 -8.82 -8.70 15.81
N THR A 151 -9.77 -9.35 15.12
CA THR A 151 -9.60 -10.67 14.53
C THR A 151 -10.03 -10.69 13.07
N LEU A 152 -9.53 -11.67 12.34
CA LEU A 152 -9.98 -11.92 10.96
C LEU A 152 -11.48 -12.23 10.91
N ALA A 153 -12.01 -13.00 11.88
CA ALA A 153 -13.43 -13.33 11.95
C ALA A 153 -14.30 -12.07 12.07
N GLN A 154 -13.92 -11.12 12.94
CA GLN A 154 -14.61 -9.83 13.04
C GLN A 154 -14.46 -8.98 11.78
N THR A 155 -13.31 -9.05 11.11
CA THR A 155 -13.10 -8.35 9.83
C THR A 155 -14.03 -8.92 8.75
N LEU A 156 -14.21 -10.24 8.70
CA LEU A 156 -15.15 -10.90 7.79
C LEU A 156 -16.61 -10.60 8.16
N GLU A 157 -16.96 -10.56 9.45
CA GLU A 157 -18.29 -10.15 9.92
C GLU A 157 -18.62 -8.73 9.43
N ALA A 158 -17.70 -7.77 9.63
CA ALA A 158 -17.85 -6.40 9.13
C ALA A 158 -17.98 -6.37 7.60
N TRP A 159 -17.18 -7.19 6.89
CA TRP A 159 -17.26 -7.30 5.44
C TRP A 159 -18.63 -7.78 4.97
N HIS A 160 -19.17 -8.84 5.58
CA HIS A 160 -20.50 -9.35 5.26
C HIS A 160 -21.61 -8.34 5.53
N ALA A 161 -21.53 -7.60 6.63
CA ALA A 161 -22.48 -6.52 6.90
C ALA A 161 -22.44 -5.44 5.79
N LEU A 162 -21.25 -5.08 5.29
CA LEU A 162 -21.09 -4.14 4.18
C LEU A 162 -21.63 -4.70 2.85
N GLU A 163 -21.46 -6.00 2.59
CA GLU A 163 -21.97 -6.66 1.37
C GLU A 163 -23.48 -6.49 1.21
N THR A 164 -24.24 -6.42 2.32
CA THR A 164 -25.71 -6.26 2.28
C THR A 164 -26.18 -4.95 1.64
N TYR A 165 -25.32 -3.94 1.54
CA TYR A 165 -25.62 -2.65 0.92
C TYR A 165 -25.24 -2.56 -0.56
N VAL A 166 -24.55 -3.58 -1.09
CA VAL A 166 -24.07 -3.62 -2.47
C VAL A 166 -25.14 -4.26 -3.38
N PRO A 167 -25.41 -3.72 -4.58
CA PRO A 167 -24.85 -2.49 -5.15
C PRO A 167 -25.71 -1.23 -4.93
N ARG A 168 -26.81 -1.34 -4.18
CA ARG A 168 -27.86 -0.31 -4.14
C ARG A 168 -27.38 0.99 -3.50
N HIS A 169 -26.87 0.92 -2.28
CA HIS A 169 -26.44 2.11 -1.51
C HIS A 169 -24.92 2.28 -1.50
N ILE A 170 -24.18 1.19 -1.71
CA ILE A 170 -22.73 1.19 -1.82
C ILE A 170 -22.35 0.50 -3.12
N ARG A 171 -21.60 1.18 -4.00
CA ARG A 171 -21.22 0.57 -5.29
C ARG A 171 -20.04 -0.39 -5.14
N ASN A 172 -19.03 -0.02 -4.36
CA ASN A 172 -17.81 -0.79 -4.23
C ASN A 172 -17.35 -0.93 -2.78
N LEU A 173 -16.60 -1.99 -2.48
CA LEU A 173 -15.99 -2.23 -1.18
C LEU A 173 -14.46 -2.19 -1.28
N GLY A 174 -13.81 -1.89 -0.16
CA GLY A 174 -12.36 -1.95 -0.04
C GLY A 174 -11.91 -2.05 1.42
N ILE A 175 -10.60 -2.04 1.63
CA ILE A 175 -10.02 -2.09 2.97
C ILE A 175 -8.78 -1.20 3.03
N SER A 176 -8.51 -0.64 4.20
CA SER A 176 -7.36 0.20 4.48
C SER A 176 -6.50 -0.38 5.61
N ASN A 177 -5.23 0.02 5.66
CA ASN A 177 -4.24 -0.44 6.64
C ASN A 177 -4.15 -1.98 6.76
N CYS A 178 -4.30 -2.70 5.64
CA CYS A 178 -4.27 -4.16 5.64
C CYS A 178 -2.94 -4.73 5.15
N THR A 179 -2.59 -5.90 5.65
CA THR A 179 -1.49 -6.72 5.14
C THR A 179 -1.94 -7.52 3.90
N LEU A 180 -0.96 -8.06 3.17
CA LEU A 180 -1.24 -8.95 2.04
C LEU A 180 -2.02 -10.22 2.45
N SER A 181 -1.78 -10.75 3.65
CA SER A 181 -2.50 -11.93 4.15
C SER A 181 -4.01 -11.67 4.31
N ILE A 182 -4.37 -10.53 4.91
CA ILE A 182 -5.77 -10.14 5.10
C ILE A 182 -6.44 -9.85 3.75
N LEU A 183 -5.75 -9.14 2.87
CA LEU A 183 -6.26 -8.85 1.53
C LEU A 183 -6.50 -10.12 0.72
N ARG A 184 -5.58 -11.09 0.79
CA ARG A 184 -5.74 -12.40 0.14
C ARG A 184 -6.97 -13.11 0.66
N GLU A 185 -7.17 -13.17 1.97
CA GLU A 185 -8.35 -13.79 2.57
C GLU A 185 -9.64 -13.17 2.04
N LEU A 186 -9.76 -11.83 2.03
CA LEU A 186 -10.94 -11.14 1.49
C LEU A 186 -11.15 -11.40 -0.02
N CYS A 187 -10.09 -11.71 -0.76
CA CYS A 187 -10.19 -12.02 -2.18
C CYS A 187 -10.55 -13.48 -2.45
N THR A 188 -10.03 -14.42 -1.66
CA THR A 188 -10.11 -15.86 -1.94
C THR A 188 -11.12 -16.61 -1.10
N SER A 189 -11.52 -16.05 0.05
CA SER A 189 -12.48 -16.69 0.96
C SER A 189 -13.81 -16.95 0.25
N SER A 190 -14.32 -18.17 0.39
CA SER A 190 -15.66 -18.56 -0.08
C SER A 190 -16.78 -17.86 0.68
N GLN A 191 -16.48 -17.27 1.84
CA GLN A 191 -17.45 -16.51 2.63
C GLN A 191 -17.74 -15.15 1.98
N THR A 192 -16.78 -14.56 1.26
CA THR A 192 -16.91 -13.23 0.64
C THR A 192 -17.48 -13.32 -0.77
N THR A 193 -18.56 -12.58 -1.03
CA THR A 193 -19.22 -12.53 -2.34
C THR A 193 -18.73 -11.33 -3.15
N VAL A 194 -18.61 -10.17 -2.52
CA VAL A 194 -18.11 -8.93 -3.13
C VAL A 194 -16.62 -8.81 -2.84
N LYS A 195 -15.81 -8.81 -3.90
CA LYS A 195 -14.36 -8.71 -3.75
C LYS A 195 -13.91 -7.24 -3.61
N PRO A 196 -12.82 -6.97 -2.86
CA PRO A 196 -12.30 -5.62 -2.73
C PRO A 196 -11.96 -5.01 -4.09
N SER A 197 -12.42 -3.79 -4.33
CA SER A 197 -12.11 -3.01 -5.53
C SER A 197 -10.97 -2.03 -5.33
N VAL A 198 -10.73 -1.65 -4.07
CA VAL A 198 -9.65 -0.75 -3.68
C VAL A 198 -8.97 -1.23 -2.40
N VAL A 199 -7.69 -0.91 -2.26
CA VAL A 199 -6.95 -1.01 -1.00
C VAL A 199 -6.28 0.32 -0.72
N GLN A 200 -6.42 0.85 0.49
CA GLN A 200 -5.84 2.15 0.85
C GLN A 200 -4.80 2.00 1.96
N ASN A 201 -3.51 2.12 1.63
CA ASN A 201 -2.42 1.95 2.59
C ASN A 201 -1.47 3.14 2.59
N ARG A 202 -0.69 3.22 3.67
CA ARG A 202 0.42 4.17 3.79
C ARG A 202 1.47 3.80 2.76
N PHE A 203 1.96 4.78 2.02
CA PHE A 203 3.09 4.59 1.12
C PHE A 203 4.35 5.07 1.82
N TYR A 204 5.15 4.16 2.37
CA TYR A 204 6.33 4.49 3.18
C TYR A 204 7.32 3.31 3.26
N GLU A 205 8.53 3.60 3.72
CA GLU A 205 9.66 2.66 3.68
C GLU A 205 9.49 1.44 4.59
N ASP A 206 8.87 1.55 5.78
CA ASP A 206 8.81 0.42 6.71
C ASP A 206 7.99 -0.78 6.18
N THR A 207 7.06 -0.54 5.24
CA THR A 207 6.34 -1.64 4.55
C THR A 207 6.95 -1.99 3.21
N LEU A 208 8.17 -1.51 2.94
CA LEU A 208 8.84 -1.61 1.65
C LEU A 208 7.92 -1.14 0.51
N PHE A 209 7.20 -0.03 0.74
CA PHE A 209 6.26 0.56 -0.21
C PHE A 209 5.21 -0.43 -0.74
N ASP A 210 4.83 -1.40 0.08
CA ASP A 210 3.83 -2.43 -0.21
C ASP A 210 4.09 -3.18 -1.53
N VAL A 211 5.35 -3.37 -1.95
CA VAL A 211 5.68 -3.96 -3.27
C VAL A 211 4.91 -5.27 -3.56
N PRO A 212 4.90 -6.29 -2.68
CA PRO A 212 4.13 -7.52 -2.91
C PRO A 212 2.62 -7.31 -2.92
N LEU A 213 2.11 -6.42 -2.06
CA LEU A 213 0.67 -6.13 -1.97
C LEU A 213 0.20 -5.40 -3.23
N ARG A 214 0.96 -4.44 -3.74
CA ARG A 214 0.66 -3.75 -4.99
C ARG A 214 0.71 -4.69 -6.19
N ALA A 215 1.61 -5.67 -6.20
CA ALA A 215 1.61 -6.72 -7.21
C ALA A 215 0.32 -7.55 -7.18
N PHE A 216 -0.07 -8.02 -5.99
CA PHE A 216 -1.32 -8.74 -5.81
C PHE A 216 -2.55 -7.90 -6.20
N CYS A 217 -2.57 -6.61 -5.88
CA CYS A 217 -3.64 -5.69 -6.30
C CYS A 217 -3.80 -5.67 -7.83
N ARG A 218 -2.70 -5.52 -8.57
CA ARG A 218 -2.73 -5.50 -10.05
C ARG A 218 -3.26 -6.81 -10.63
N GLU A 219 -2.78 -7.94 -10.11
CA GLU A 219 -3.21 -9.29 -10.53
C GLU A 219 -4.72 -9.50 -10.29
N ASN A 220 -5.29 -8.88 -9.26
CA ASN A 220 -6.69 -9.01 -8.87
C ASN A 220 -7.57 -7.81 -9.26
N GLN A 221 -7.06 -6.92 -10.14
CA GLN A 221 -7.76 -5.73 -10.63
C GLN A 221 -8.22 -4.75 -9.52
N ILE A 222 -7.49 -4.71 -8.41
CA ILE A 222 -7.71 -3.83 -7.26
C ILE A 222 -6.88 -2.56 -7.47
N ILE A 223 -7.48 -1.40 -7.27
CA ILE A 223 -6.74 -0.13 -7.30
C ILE A 223 -6.10 0.12 -5.93
N TYR A 224 -4.78 0.28 -5.91
CA TYR A 224 -4.07 0.69 -4.70
C TYR A 224 -4.19 2.20 -4.51
N GLN A 225 -4.53 2.64 -3.32
CA GLN A 225 -4.66 4.04 -2.95
C GLN A 225 -3.57 4.40 -1.95
N SER A 226 -2.57 5.17 -2.36
CA SER A 226 -1.50 5.60 -1.45
C SER A 226 -2.00 6.77 -0.59
N PHE A 227 -1.82 6.70 0.72
CA PHE A 227 -1.92 7.86 1.60
C PHE A 227 -0.63 8.07 2.40
N TRP A 228 -0.54 9.23 3.06
CA TRP A 228 0.67 9.68 3.76
C TRP A 228 1.90 9.81 2.84
N THR A 229 1.68 9.90 1.53
CA THR A 229 2.71 9.80 0.49
C THR A 229 3.80 10.85 0.61
N LEU A 230 3.51 12.14 0.76
CA LEU A 230 4.57 13.17 0.78
C LEU A 230 5.33 13.19 2.10
N THR A 231 4.63 13.37 3.21
CA THR A 231 5.25 13.64 4.52
C THR A 231 5.94 12.44 5.12
N ALA A 232 5.58 11.22 4.73
CA ALA A 232 6.31 10.02 5.13
C ALA A 232 7.62 9.85 4.34
N ASN A 233 7.80 10.55 3.22
CA ASN A 233 8.90 10.31 2.29
C ASN A 233 9.65 11.60 1.88
N PRO A 234 10.11 12.44 2.83
CA PRO A 234 10.81 13.68 2.50
C PRO A 234 12.09 13.44 1.69
N ASP A 235 12.79 12.33 1.91
CA ASP A 235 14.01 11.98 1.18
C ASP A 235 13.71 11.52 -0.25
N LEU A 236 12.65 10.74 -0.47
CA LEU A 236 12.22 10.39 -1.83
C LEU A 236 11.80 11.62 -2.62
N VAL A 237 11.11 12.59 -2.01
CA VAL A 237 10.77 13.85 -2.69
C VAL A 237 12.03 14.60 -3.15
N ARG A 238 13.15 14.48 -2.42
CA ARG A 238 14.45 15.07 -2.77
C ARG A 238 15.32 14.19 -3.67
N SER A 239 14.90 12.96 -3.94
CA SER A 239 15.68 12.01 -4.75
C SER A 239 15.89 12.52 -6.18
N GLU A 240 17.01 12.12 -6.77
CA GLU A 240 17.37 12.48 -8.14
C GLU A 240 16.23 12.26 -9.15
N PRO A 241 15.58 11.09 -9.26
CA PRO A 241 14.53 10.89 -10.27
C PRO A 241 13.34 11.84 -10.09
N VAL A 242 12.98 12.19 -8.85
CA VAL A 242 11.91 13.17 -8.59
C VAL A 242 12.34 14.56 -9.05
N GLN A 243 13.55 14.98 -8.73
CA GLN A 243 14.08 16.29 -9.13
C GLN A 243 14.26 16.40 -10.65
N GLN A 244 14.73 15.33 -11.30
CA GLN A 244 14.86 15.27 -12.75
C GLN A 244 13.49 15.42 -13.43
N LEU A 245 12.46 14.68 -12.99
CA LEU A 245 11.13 14.82 -13.58
C LEU A 245 10.57 16.23 -13.36
N ALA A 246 10.70 16.76 -12.14
CA ALA A 246 10.25 18.12 -11.81
C ALA A 246 10.87 19.16 -12.74
N HIS A 247 12.18 19.06 -13.01
CA HIS A 247 12.90 19.94 -13.91
C HIS A 247 12.43 19.82 -15.37
N HIS A 248 12.38 18.60 -15.92
CA HIS A 248 12.04 18.38 -17.33
C HIS A 248 10.59 18.74 -17.67
N VAL A 249 9.67 18.58 -16.72
CA VAL A 249 8.24 18.86 -16.90
C VAL A 249 7.86 20.26 -16.39
N ASN A 250 8.76 20.94 -15.67
CA ASN A 250 8.52 22.23 -15.02
C ASN A 250 7.33 22.21 -14.04
N ILE A 251 7.34 21.22 -13.14
CA ILE A 251 6.35 21.04 -12.05
C ILE A 251 7.07 20.99 -10.71
N THR A 252 6.32 21.10 -9.60
CA THR A 252 6.91 21.01 -8.26
C THR A 252 7.44 19.59 -7.99
N PRO A 253 8.47 19.42 -7.13
CA PRO A 253 8.91 18.10 -6.70
C PRO A 253 7.82 17.23 -6.07
N ALA A 254 6.88 17.86 -5.34
CA ALA A 254 5.75 17.14 -4.76
C ALA A 254 4.81 16.57 -5.85
N ALA A 255 4.48 17.39 -6.85
CA ALA A 255 3.67 16.96 -7.98
C ALA A 255 4.39 15.89 -8.83
N ALA A 256 5.69 16.05 -9.06
CA ALA A 256 6.52 15.05 -9.74
C ALA A 256 6.51 13.72 -8.98
N PHE A 257 6.70 13.74 -7.66
CA PHE A 257 6.66 12.53 -6.84
C PHE A 257 5.29 11.84 -6.89
N TYR A 258 4.19 12.59 -6.82
CA TYR A 258 2.85 12.02 -7.01
C TYR A 258 2.71 11.31 -8.36
N THR A 259 3.16 11.92 -9.45
CA THR A 259 3.08 11.32 -10.78
C THR A 259 3.99 10.10 -10.95
N LEU A 260 5.15 10.06 -10.28
CA LEU A 260 6.01 8.88 -10.25
C LEU A 260 5.37 7.73 -9.48
N VAL A 261 4.70 8.02 -8.35
CA VAL A 261 3.90 7.03 -7.61
C VAL A 261 2.76 6.47 -8.48
N MET A 262 2.06 7.32 -9.24
CA MET A 262 1.06 6.87 -10.24
C MET A 262 1.68 6.01 -11.34
N GLY A 263 2.91 6.34 -11.77
CA GLY A 263 3.71 5.59 -12.74
C GLY A 263 4.06 4.15 -12.31
N LEU A 264 3.84 3.80 -11.03
CA LEU A 264 3.95 2.43 -10.54
C LEU A 264 2.75 1.54 -10.93
N LYS A 265 1.79 2.08 -11.71
CA LYS A 265 0.60 1.45 -12.31
C LYS A 265 -0.48 1.07 -11.30
N ASP A 266 -1.73 1.37 -11.66
CA ASP A 266 -2.94 1.10 -10.87
C ASP A 266 -2.86 1.67 -9.44
N VAL A 267 -2.21 2.84 -9.29
CA VAL A 267 -2.09 3.58 -8.03
C VAL A 267 -2.84 4.90 -8.13
N ALA A 268 -3.89 5.05 -7.34
CA ALA A 268 -4.49 6.36 -7.04
C ALA A 268 -3.81 6.97 -5.80
N VAL A 269 -3.77 8.29 -5.73
CA VAL A 269 -3.05 9.02 -4.68
C VAL A 269 -4.03 9.87 -3.88
N LEU A 270 -4.00 9.72 -2.55
CA LEU A 270 -4.71 10.63 -1.66
C LEU A 270 -3.92 11.94 -1.55
N ASN A 271 -4.54 13.02 -2.00
CA ASN A 271 -4.02 14.38 -1.88
C ASN A 271 -4.80 15.14 -0.82
N GLY A 272 -4.12 15.50 0.27
CA GLY A 272 -4.72 16.16 1.43
C GLY A 272 -4.51 17.67 1.48
N THR A 273 -4.02 18.31 0.41
CA THR A 273 -3.63 19.74 0.44
C THR A 273 -4.77 20.64 0.93
N LYS A 274 -4.41 21.71 1.64
CA LYS A 274 -5.32 22.74 2.16
C LYS A 274 -5.16 24.08 1.42
N ASP A 275 -4.35 24.08 0.36
CA ASP A 275 -3.91 25.26 -0.38
C ASP A 275 -4.42 25.17 -1.82
N GLU A 276 -5.14 26.19 -2.25
CA GLU A 276 -5.84 26.20 -3.54
C GLU A 276 -4.88 26.29 -4.73
N SER A 277 -3.71 26.92 -4.59
CA SER A 277 -2.70 26.92 -5.65
C SER A 277 -2.19 25.51 -5.87
N ARG A 278 -1.83 24.83 -4.77
CA ARG A 278 -1.37 23.43 -4.81
C ARG A 278 -2.44 22.49 -5.35
N MET A 279 -3.73 22.70 -5.04
CA MET A 279 -4.81 21.91 -5.64
C MET A 279 -4.75 21.94 -7.17
N LYS A 280 -4.60 23.13 -7.77
CA LYS A 280 -4.56 23.31 -9.22
C LYS A 280 -3.27 22.77 -9.83
N GLU A 281 -2.14 23.06 -9.20
CA GLU A 281 -0.82 22.58 -9.63
C GLU A 281 -0.80 21.05 -9.66
N ASP A 282 -1.18 20.40 -8.56
CA ASP A 282 -1.21 18.94 -8.44
C ASP A 282 -2.16 18.31 -9.47
N LEU A 283 -3.38 18.85 -9.64
CA LEU A 283 -4.35 18.34 -10.62
C LEU A 283 -3.86 18.46 -12.07
N SER A 284 -3.05 19.48 -12.38
CA SER A 284 -2.54 19.69 -13.73
C SER A 284 -1.35 18.77 -14.06
N ALA A 285 -0.58 18.34 -13.05
CA ALA A 285 0.68 17.64 -13.25
C ALA A 285 0.57 16.29 -14.00
N PRO A 286 -0.42 15.41 -13.74
CA PRO A 286 -0.57 14.16 -14.48
C PRO A 286 -0.68 14.38 -15.99
N LYS A 287 -1.38 15.43 -16.43
CA LYS A 287 -1.53 15.74 -17.85
C LYS A 287 -0.23 16.27 -18.46
N GLN A 288 0.52 17.08 -17.70
CA GLN A 288 1.83 17.58 -18.13
C GLN A 288 2.83 16.42 -18.27
N VAL A 289 2.84 15.49 -17.31
CA VAL A 289 3.67 14.29 -17.34
C VAL A 289 3.25 13.36 -18.47
N GLU A 290 1.94 13.16 -18.72
CA GLU A 290 1.46 12.40 -19.89
C GLU A 290 2.06 12.94 -21.19
N ASN A 291 1.98 14.25 -21.41
CA ASN A 291 2.56 14.90 -22.58
C ASN A 291 4.08 14.72 -22.66
N PHE A 292 4.78 14.76 -21.51
CA PHE A 292 6.21 14.46 -21.44
C PHE A 292 6.51 13.02 -21.83
N THR A 293 5.75 12.04 -21.33
CA THR A 293 5.95 10.61 -21.66
C THR A 293 5.77 10.31 -23.15
N LEU A 294 4.89 11.06 -23.83
CA LEU A 294 4.70 10.95 -25.28
C LEU A 294 5.84 11.58 -26.09
N LYS A 295 6.44 12.67 -25.58
CA LYS A 295 7.52 13.39 -26.26
C LYS A 295 8.90 12.78 -26.02
N GLN A 296 9.15 12.28 -24.81
CA GLN A 296 10.45 11.76 -24.37
C GLN A 296 10.28 10.40 -23.66
N PRO A 297 9.82 9.35 -24.38
CA PRO A 297 9.49 8.06 -23.78
C PRO A 297 10.69 7.36 -23.15
N GLU A 298 11.87 7.43 -23.76
CA GLU A 298 13.10 6.79 -23.25
C GLU A 298 13.54 7.42 -21.91
N LEU A 299 13.58 8.76 -21.85
CA LEU A 299 13.91 9.49 -20.63
C LEU A 299 12.89 9.23 -19.52
N TRP A 300 11.59 9.17 -19.85
CA TRP A 300 10.57 8.77 -18.87
C TRP A 300 10.82 7.36 -18.33
N GLN A 301 11.15 6.38 -19.18
CA GLN A 301 11.46 5.03 -18.71
C GLN A 301 12.70 4.99 -17.82
N GLN A 302 13.73 5.79 -18.15
CA GLN A 302 14.92 5.90 -17.31
C GLN A 302 14.58 6.46 -15.93
N ILE A 303 13.94 7.63 -15.86
CA ILE A 303 13.54 8.28 -14.60
C ILE A 303 12.64 7.34 -13.77
N LEU A 304 11.68 6.66 -14.41
CA LEU A 304 10.79 5.74 -13.71
C LEU A 304 11.53 4.48 -13.20
N THR A 305 12.55 4.01 -13.91
CA THR A 305 13.40 2.90 -13.49
C THR A 305 14.24 3.29 -12.27
N ASP A 306 14.85 4.48 -12.30
CA ASP A 306 15.63 5.02 -11.18
C ASP A 306 14.73 5.23 -9.95
N PHE A 307 13.53 5.77 -10.15
CA PHE A 307 12.55 5.89 -9.08
C PHE A 307 12.12 4.54 -8.51
N ARG A 308 11.92 3.53 -9.35
CA ARG A 308 11.63 2.16 -8.90
C ARG A 308 12.76 1.60 -8.05
N ALA A 309 14.02 1.85 -8.41
CA ALA A 309 15.17 1.44 -7.58
C ALA A 309 15.16 2.12 -6.19
N CYS A 310 14.59 3.32 -6.05
CA CYS A 310 14.42 3.96 -4.74
C CYS A 310 13.30 3.33 -3.89
N VAL A 311 12.26 2.75 -4.50
CA VAL A 311 11.09 2.18 -3.78
C VAL A 311 11.02 0.66 -3.82
N ILE A 312 12.02 0.01 -4.42
CA ILE A 312 12.26 -1.43 -4.40
C ILE A 312 13.60 -1.60 -3.72
N THR A 313 13.61 -1.80 -2.40
CA THR A 313 14.84 -2.19 -1.72
C THR A 313 15.31 -3.54 -2.26
N TRP A 314 16.62 -3.70 -2.44
CA TRP A 314 17.33 -4.81 -3.10
C TRP A 314 16.96 -6.25 -2.65
N GLN A 315 16.11 -6.44 -1.65
CA GLN A 315 15.70 -7.76 -1.17
C GLN A 315 14.89 -8.57 -2.20
N TYR A 316 14.28 -7.93 -3.21
CA TYR A 316 13.41 -8.63 -4.17
C TYR A 316 14.10 -9.10 -5.44
N GLU A 317 15.22 -8.51 -5.87
CA GLU A 317 15.99 -9.11 -6.98
C GLU A 317 16.62 -10.45 -6.55
N VAL A 318 17.05 -10.56 -5.29
CA VAL A 318 17.55 -11.84 -4.75
C VAL A 318 16.43 -12.88 -4.71
N LEU A 319 15.21 -12.53 -4.30
CA LEU A 319 14.11 -13.49 -4.21
C LEU A 319 13.57 -13.93 -5.59
N ILE A 320 13.55 -13.02 -6.57
CA ILE A 320 13.15 -13.35 -7.96
C ILE A 320 14.24 -14.19 -8.66
N LEU A 321 15.52 -13.89 -8.41
CA LEU A 321 16.63 -14.71 -8.93
C LEU A 321 16.67 -16.11 -8.31
N VAL A 322 16.37 -16.24 -7.00
CA VAL A 322 16.29 -17.56 -6.33
C VAL A 322 15.10 -18.38 -6.83
N THR A 323 13.92 -17.78 -6.97
CA THR A 323 12.72 -18.51 -7.45
C THR A 323 12.81 -18.91 -8.92
N THR A 324 13.45 -18.12 -9.76
CA THR A 324 13.72 -18.50 -11.16
C THR A 324 14.81 -19.57 -11.26
N ALA A 325 15.86 -19.53 -10.43
CA ALA A 325 16.89 -20.59 -10.38
C ALA A 325 16.33 -21.95 -9.92
N ASP A 326 15.42 -21.97 -8.94
CA ASP A 326 14.74 -23.19 -8.49
C ASP A 326 13.81 -23.77 -9.56
N SER A 327 13.18 -22.90 -10.38
CA SER A 327 12.32 -23.34 -11.48
C SER A 327 13.07 -23.89 -12.70
N VAL A 328 14.37 -23.59 -12.83
CA VAL A 328 15.21 -24.02 -13.96
C VAL A 328 15.96 -25.34 -13.67
N ASN A 329 16.00 -25.80 -12.42
CA ASN A 329 16.66 -27.05 -12.02
C ASN A 329 15.72 -28.24 -11.74
N ALA A 330 14.42 -28.12 -12.03
CA ALA A 330 13.48 -29.23 -11.92
C ALA A 330 13.53 -30.14 -13.17
N SER A 331 14.66 -30.80 -13.40
CA SER A 331 14.75 -31.93 -14.34
C SER A 331 15.84 -32.92 -13.93
N THR A 332 15.61 -33.68 -12.86
CA THR A 332 16.31 -34.95 -12.59
C THR A 332 15.38 -35.93 -11.89
N GLU A 333 15.49 -37.20 -12.30
CA GLU A 333 14.62 -38.35 -12.04
C GLU A 333 14.46 -38.79 -10.56
N PRO A 334 13.44 -39.64 -10.24
CA PRO A 334 13.02 -39.92 -8.88
C PRO A 334 13.91 -40.96 -8.20
N GLY A 335 14.55 -40.58 -7.09
CA GLY A 335 15.32 -41.48 -6.24
C GLY A 335 15.28 -41.02 -4.79
N GLN A 336 14.60 -41.80 -3.95
CA GLN A 336 14.56 -41.81 -2.49
C GLN A 336 15.49 -40.84 -1.75
N LEU A 337 14.89 -39.94 -0.96
CA LEU A 337 15.24 -39.70 0.44
C LEU A 337 14.09 -38.91 1.07
N GLY A 338 13.25 -39.63 1.82
CA GLY A 338 12.19 -39.01 2.60
C GLY A 338 12.76 -38.23 3.76
N LEU A 339 12.19 -37.06 4.03
CA LEU A 339 12.24 -36.45 5.35
C LEU A 339 10.83 -35.98 5.72
N ALA A 340 10.41 -36.43 6.88
CA ALA A 340 9.11 -36.26 7.47
C ALA A 340 8.78 -34.77 7.68
N ALA A 341 7.51 -34.43 7.45
CA ALA A 341 6.92 -33.21 7.97
C ALA A 341 6.66 -33.41 9.46
N GLU A 342 7.46 -32.78 10.31
CA GLU A 342 7.08 -32.53 11.70
C GLU A 342 6.77 -31.06 11.88
N TYR A 343 5.47 -30.82 12.07
CA TYR A 343 4.91 -29.58 12.60
C TYR A 343 5.19 -29.55 14.10
N TYR A 344 6.04 -28.63 14.54
CA TYR A 344 6.04 -28.15 15.92
C TYR A 344 5.82 -26.64 15.94
N GLY A 345 4.79 -26.23 16.66
CA GLY A 345 4.34 -24.85 16.75
C GLY A 345 5.37 -23.92 17.40
N GLY A 346 5.43 -22.69 16.91
CA GLY A 346 6.22 -21.60 17.48
C GLY A 346 6.68 -20.63 16.41
N LEU A 347 6.25 -19.37 16.51
CA LEU A 347 6.76 -18.24 15.72
C LEU A 347 8.29 -18.15 15.81
N PRO A 348 9.03 -17.93 14.70
CA PRO A 348 10.39 -17.43 14.80
C PRO A 348 10.38 -15.90 14.78
N THR A 349 10.53 -15.29 15.96
CA THR A 349 11.19 -14.00 16.08
C THR A 349 12.65 -14.14 15.64
N LEU A 350 13.01 -13.58 14.47
CA LEU A 350 14.39 -13.50 14.03
C LEU A 350 15.08 -12.31 14.72
N VAL A 351 15.84 -12.61 15.76
CA VAL A 351 16.89 -11.73 16.29
C VAL A 351 18.15 -11.96 15.43
N PRO A 352 18.83 -10.93 14.90
CA PRO A 352 20.03 -11.13 14.10
C PRO A 352 21.20 -11.57 15.01
N SER A 353 21.51 -12.86 15.04
CA SER A 353 22.78 -13.35 15.60
C SER A 353 23.88 -13.26 14.54
N ARG A 354 25.02 -12.73 14.97
CA ARG A 354 26.21 -12.45 14.16
C ARG A 354 26.77 -13.70 13.48
N TYR A 355 27.31 -13.50 12.27
CA TYR A 355 28.10 -14.41 11.44
C TYR A 355 27.41 -15.69 10.95
N ASN A 356 26.89 -15.63 9.72
CA ASN A 356 26.80 -16.81 8.86
C ASN A 356 27.53 -16.49 7.55
N THR A 357 28.68 -17.13 7.35
CA THR A 357 29.37 -17.24 6.06
C THR A 357 28.57 -18.19 5.17
N TRP A 358 28.10 -17.70 4.02
CA TRP A 358 27.44 -18.53 3.01
C TRP A 358 28.47 -19.00 1.98
N HIS A 359 28.60 -20.31 1.80
CA HIS A 359 29.38 -20.88 0.70
C HIS A 359 28.53 -20.87 -0.59
N ILE A 360 28.87 -19.98 -1.52
CA ILE A 360 28.32 -19.99 -2.88
C ILE A 360 29.19 -20.94 -3.72
N ASN A 361 28.57 -21.97 -4.31
CA ASN A 361 29.25 -22.89 -5.20
C ASN A 361 29.53 -22.19 -6.55
N SER A 362 30.80 -21.85 -6.81
CA SER A 362 31.23 -20.83 -7.79
C SER A 362 31.47 -21.34 -9.21
N ASN A 363 30.62 -22.22 -9.74
CA ASN A 363 30.81 -22.80 -11.09
C ASN A 363 29.86 -22.24 -12.17
N SER A 364 29.14 -21.14 -11.92
CA SER A 364 28.36 -20.44 -12.94
C SER A 364 29.01 -19.10 -13.32
N PHE A 365 29.15 -18.86 -14.62
CA PHE A 365 29.70 -17.62 -15.20
C PHE A 365 28.92 -16.37 -14.73
N THR A 366 27.63 -16.54 -14.44
CA THR A 366 26.72 -15.54 -13.89
C THR A 366 27.04 -15.13 -12.46
N ALA A 367 27.51 -16.05 -11.61
CA ALA A 367 27.90 -15.74 -10.23
C ALA A 367 29.21 -14.94 -10.17
N GLN A 368 30.15 -15.23 -11.06
CA GLN A 368 31.42 -14.50 -11.14
C GLN A 368 31.24 -13.05 -11.63
N TRP A 369 30.30 -12.81 -12.55
CA TRP A 369 29.99 -11.46 -13.02
C TRP A 369 29.35 -10.59 -11.93
N ALA A 370 28.40 -11.16 -11.17
CA ALA A 370 27.77 -10.47 -10.04
C ALA A 370 28.76 -10.12 -8.93
N LEU A 371 29.69 -11.02 -8.61
CA LEU A 371 30.76 -10.79 -7.63
C LEU A 371 31.76 -9.72 -8.09
N SER A 372 32.12 -9.72 -9.38
CA SER A 372 33.04 -8.73 -9.94
C SER A 372 32.43 -7.32 -9.99
N ALA A 373 31.14 -7.22 -10.35
CA ALA A 373 30.40 -5.96 -10.32
C ALA A 373 30.23 -5.40 -8.90
N ALA A 374 30.04 -6.27 -7.91
CA ALA A 374 29.95 -5.90 -6.50
C ALA A 374 31.30 -5.40 -5.95
N ALA A 375 32.42 -6.07 -6.28
CA ALA A 375 33.74 -5.69 -5.81
C ALA A 375 34.24 -4.36 -6.41
N SER A 376 33.95 -4.11 -7.69
CA SER A 376 34.32 -2.86 -8.37
C SER A 376 33.61 -1.62 -7.80
N ARG A 377 32.41 -1.77 -7.22
CA ARG A 377 31.67 -0.67 -6.58
C ARG A 377 32.01 -0.45 -5.10
N LEU A 378 32.68 -1.42 -4.46
CA LEU A 378 33.11 -1.35 -3.06
C LEU A 378 34.59 -1.00 -2.88
N ASN A 379 35.33 -0.78 -3.98
CA ASN A 379 36.77 -0.49 -3.96
C ASN A 379 37.59 -1.57 -3.23
N LEU A 380 37.14 -2.83 -3.31
CA LEU A 380 37.81 -3.99 -2.72
C LEU A 380 38.75 -4.61 -3.76
N ASP A 381 40.01 -4.80 -3.37
CA ASP A 381 41.05 -5.35 -4.25
C ASP A 381 40.78 -6.84 -4.51
N VAL A 382 40.41 -7.19 -5.75
CA VAL A 382 40.06 -8.56 -6.17
C VAL A 382 41.32 -9.40 -6.49
N GLY A 383 42.50 -8.91 -6.11
CA GLY A 383 43.78 -9.51 -6.42
C GLY A 383 44.26 -10.63 -5.48
N GLN A 384 43.44 -11.61 -5.05
CA GLN A 384 43.97 -12.82 -4.37
C GLN A 384 43.21 -14.14 -4.58
N PHE A 385 42.24 -14.25 -5.49
CA PHE A 385 41.55 -15.52 -5.75
C PHE A 385 41.81 -16.08 -7.15
N THR A 386 43.07 -16.30 -7.51
CA THR A 386 43.43 -17.15 -8.65
C THR A 386 44.77 -17.85 -8.43
N ARG A 387 44.81 -18.97 -7.71
CA ARG A 387 45.73 -20.09 -7.99
C ARG A 387 45.11 -21.44 -7.57
N PRO A 388 45.25 -22.51 -8.39
CA PRO A 388 44.75 -23.84 -8.07
C PRO A 388 45.74 -24.54 -7.14
N ILE A 389 45.25 -25.20 -6.09
CA ILE A 389 46.08 -26.06 -5.24
C ILE A 389 45.43 -27.44 -5.13
N GLU A 390 46.18 -28.42 -5.62
CA GLU A 390 45.95 -29.86 -5.57
C GLU A 390 46.03 -30.40 -4.13
N ARG A 391 45.42 -31.57 -3.95
CA ARG A 391 45.37 -32.46 -2.77
C ARG A 391 46.51 -32.30 -1.73
N HIS A 392 46.14 -32.09 -0.46
CA HIS A 392 46.38 -33.01 0.67
C HIS A 392 45.84 -32.41 2.00
N LEU A 393 45.08 -33.21 2.76
CA LEU A 393 44.77 -32.98 4.20
C LEU A 393 46.01 -33.38 5.03
N PRO A 394 46.33 -32.69 6.15
CA PRO A 394 45.72 -33.06 7.45
C PRO A 394 45.55 -31.94 8.53
N SER A 395 44.65 -32.25 9.48
CA SER A 395 44.52 -31.92 10.93
C SER A 395 44.70 -30.48 11.51
N ILE A 396 43.60 -30.04 12.13
CA ILE A 396 43.40 -29.32 13.42
C ILE A 396 44.67 -29.03 14.24
N ASP A 397 44.98 -27.73 14.44
CA ASP A 397 45.05 -27.02 15.75
C ASP A 397 45.81 -25.68 15.61
N GLN A 398 45.52 -24.75 16.55
CA GLN A 398 46.17 -23.45 16.81
C GLN A 398 45.46 -22.20 16.24
N LEU A 399 44.49 -21.69 17.00
CA LEU A 399 44.14 -20.26 17.01
C LEU A 399 44.56 -19.67 18.36
N LEU A 400 45.44 -18.67 18.27
CA LEU A 400 45.95 -17.88 19.38
C LEU A 400 44.86 -17.04 20.04
N VAL A 401 44.86 -17.08 21.37
CA VAL A 401 44.14 -16.22 22.30
C VAL A 401 44.78 -14.82 22.29
N LEU A 402 43.97 -13.76 22.21
CA LEU A 402 44.37 -12.42 22.63
C LEU A 402 43.29 -11.81 23.53
N ASP A 403 43.73 -11.51 24.76
CA ASP A 403 43.01 -10.93 25.89
C ASP A 403 42.46 -9.52 25.64
N LEU A 404 41.28 -9.24 26.20
CA LEU A 404 40.82 -7.89 26.53
C LEU A 404 40.28 -7.85 27.98
N PRO A 405 40.46 -6.74 28.72
CA PRO A 405 40.44 -6.70 30.19
C PRO A 405 39.03 -6.65 30.83
N PRO A 406 38.91 -6.87 32.16
CA PRO A 406 37.69 -7.37 32.78
C PRO A 406 36.74 -6.30 33.40
N VAL A 407 35.45 -6.65 33.36
CA VAL A 407 34.40 -6.53 34.40
C VAL A 407 33.90 -5.15 34.83
N VAL A 408 32.59 -4.94 34.66
CA VAL A 408 31.69 -4.52 35.76
C VAL A 408 30.43 -5.40 35.72
N ASP A 409 30.17 -6.05 36.85
CA ASP A 409 29.10 -7.01 37.17
C ASP A 409 27.88 -6.28 37.75
N PHE A 410 26.66 -6.75 37.44
CA PHE A 410 25.51 -6.73 38.35
C PHE A 410 24.52 -7.84 37.94
N GLY A 411 24.64 -9.01 38.59
CA GLY A 411 23.64 -9.45 39.57
C GLY A 411 22.35 -10.15 39.09
N ASN A 412 22.38 -11.48 39.15
CA ASN A 412 21.39 -12.42 39.72
C ASN A 412 19.88 -12.31 39.40
N LEU A 413 19.33 -13.41 38.85
CA LEU A 413 18.22 -14.23 39.42
C LEU A 413 17.97 -15.44 38.49
N LEU A 414 18.53 -16.61 38.82
CA LEU A 414 17.86 -17.79 39.42
C LEU A 414 16.86 -18.56 38.52
N SER A 415 17.35 -19.72 38.05
CA SER A 415 16.75 -21.07 38.10
C SER A 415 15.32 -21.33 37.59
N ALA A 416 15.16 -22.25 36.63
CA ALA A 416 14.84 -23.67 36.88
C ALA A 416 14.41 -24.42 35.58
N SER A 417 15.32 -25.27 35.08
CA SER A 417 15.16 -26.68 34.72
C SER A 417 13.79 -27.29 34.33
N VAL A 418 13.82 -28.01 33.18
CA VAL A 418 13.63 -29.48 33.04
C VAL A 418 12.44 -30.05 32.21
N LEU A 419 12.85 -30.91 31.25
CA LEU A 419 12.22 -32.03 30.51
C LEU A 419 10.89 -31.83 29.75
N ILE A 420 10.82 -32.35 28.52
CA ILE A 420 10.26 -33.68 28.18
C ILE A 420 10.70 -34.07 26.75
N HIS A 421 10.84 -35.39 26.56
CA HIS A 421 11.39 -36.20 25.47
C HIS A 421 11.19 -35.81 24.02
#